data_AF-A0A7X1ME66-F1
#
_entry.id   AF-A0A7X1ME66-F1
#
_cell.length_a   1.000
_cell.length_b   1.000
_cell.length_c   1.000
_cell.angle_alpha   90.00
_cell.angle_beta   90.00
_cell.angle_gamma   90.00
#
_symmetry.space_group_name_H-M   'P 1'
#
loop_
_entity.id
_entity.type
_entity.pdbx_description
1 polymer ?
#
loop_
_entity_poly.entity_id
_entity_poly.type
_entity_poly.pdbx_seq_one_letter_code
_entity_poly.pdbx_strand_id
1 'polypeptide(L)'
;MQDDLELLSHVLVRSHTARDRATLVRTAAGITGLVAIIQHDIGAQQEAESWFTTAARAAQESGDRHMLAWVLARHAMVGLNYGAPSSAARRAARAQRVAGTTPSAAAALASAVNARALASLGDRNGARKAVEQTQTMIEQLDGIALADNWLGYPAQKHSVHLSQAYTLLGDTKSARAEQEAALALTDSPSVMTRPRPRPRAMPAHRQGPPGRNGHGNRYMEQPPGGLPDRAGADPGRSTT
;
A
#
# COMPACT_ATOMS: atom_id res chain seq x y z
N MET A 1 15.73 13.59 18.38
CA MET A 1 15.90 12.77 17.15
C MET A 1 17.37 12.55 16.82
N GLN A 2 18.18 13.60 16.62
CA GLN A 2 19.60 13.43 16.28
C GLN A 2 20.41 12.83 17.45
N ASP A 3 20.22 13.34 18.66
CA ASP A 3 20.81 12.78 19.90
C ASP A 3 20.40 11.32 20.14
N ASP A 4 19.15 10.97 19.83
CA ASP A 4 18.65 9.59 19.96
C ASP A 4 19.31 8.64 18.94
N LEU A 5 19.60 9.12 17.72
CA LEU A 5 20.28 8.36 16.67
C LEU A 5 21.76 8.16 17.00
N GLU A 6 22.42 9.17 17.57
CA GLU A 6 23.80 9.05 18.05
C GLU A 6 23.89 8.05 19.20
N LEU A 7 22.99 8.14 20.18
CA LEU A 7 22.89 7.18 21.26
C LEU A 7 22.64 5.76 20.74
N LEU A 8 21.72 5.59 19.78
CA LEU A 8 21.46 4.30 19.14
C LEU A 8 22.70 3.76 18.44
N SER A 9 23.43 4.59 17.68
CA SER A 9 24.67 4.18 17.01
C SER A 9 25.72 3.68 18.02
N HIS A 10 25.85 4.35 19.15
CA HIS A 10 26.79 3.98 20.20
C HIS A 10 26.38 2.69 20.92
N VAL A 11 25.08 2.51 21.18
CA VAL A 11 24.55 1.31 21.82
C VAL A 11 24.73 0.09 20.92
N LEU A 12 24.43 0.22 19.61
CA LEU A 12 24.52 -0.87 18.64
C LEU A 12 25.93 -1.44 18.44
N VAL A 13 26.98 -0.66 18.76
CA VAL A 13 28.38 -1.10 18.65
C VAL A 13 28.80 -1.98 19.84
N ARG A 14 28.03 -2.00 20.93
CA ARG A 14 28.35 -2.80 22.12
C ARG A 14 27.99 -4.27 21.91
N SER A 15 28.61 -5.14 22.69
CA SER A 15 28.22 -6.55 22.74
C SER A 15 26.83 -6.67 23.39
N HIS A 16 25.91 -7.35 22.70
CA HIS A 16 24.54 -7.58 23.16
C HIS A 16 24.31 -9.06 23.45
N THR A 17 23.38 -9.36 24.36
CA THR A 17 22.92 -10.73 24.52
C THR A 17 22.21 -11.20 23.25
N ALA A 18 22.14 -12.52 23.03
CA ALA A 18 21.42 -13.06 21.88
C ALA A 18 19.93 -12.64 21.86
N ARG A 19 19.32 -12.48 23.05
CA ARG A 19 17.93 -12.02 23.21
C ARG A 19 17.76 -10.56 22.79
N ASP A 20 18.67 -9.69 23.18
CA ASP A 20 18.60 -8.26 22.82
C ASP A 20 18.82 -8.09 21.31
N ARG A 21 19.79 -8.83 20.74
CA ARG A 21 20.02 -8.87 19.29
C ARG A 21 18.77 -9.31 18.54
N ALA A 22 18.10 -10.39 18.95
CA ALA A 22 16.86 -10.85 18.33
C ALA A 22 15.75 -9.79 18.40
N THR A 23 15.63 -9.09 19.54
CA THR A 23 14.63 -8.02 19.73
C THR A 23 14.90 -6.80 18.84
N LEU A 24 16.18 -6.39 18.72
CA LEU A 24 16.59 -5.30 17.83
C LEU A 24 16.34 -5.66 16.37
N VAL A 25 16.74 -6.86 15.95
CA VAL A 25 16.53 -7.35 14.58
C VAL A 25 15.04 -7.48 14.25
N ARG A 26 14.21 -7.94 15.20
CA ARG A 26 12.75 -7.94 15.07
C ARG A 26 12.19 -6.53 14.85
N THR A 27 12.68 -5.56 15.62
CA THR A 27 12.27 -4.15 15.48
C THR A 27 12.69 -3.58 14.12
N ALA A 28 13.92 -3.86 13.69
CA ALA A 28 14.42 -3.49 12.36
C ALA A 28 13.57 -4.09 11.24
N ALA A 29 13.12 -5.34 11.37
CA ALA A 29 12.20 -5.97 10.42
C ALA A 29 10.87 -5.22 10.31
N GLY A 30 10.31 -4.80 11.45
CA GLY A 30 9.10 -3.99 11.49
C GLY A 30 9.28 -2.64 10.78
N ILE A 31 10.33 -1.89 11.13
CA ILE A 31 10.61 -0.56 10.56
C ILE A 31 10.87 -0.66 9.05
N THR A 32 11.71 -1.60 8.61
CA THR A 32 11.99 -1.81 7.18
C THR A 32 10.75 -2.25 6.40
N GLY A 33 9.87 -3.05 7.02
CA GLY A 33 8.56 -3.38 6.45
C GLY A 33 7.67 -2.14 6.27
N LEU A 34 7.69 -1.19 7.21
CA LEU A 34 6.98 0.08 7.07
C LEU A 34 7.58 0.96 5.97
N VAL A 35 8.91 1.03 5.87
CA VAL A 35 9.58 1.72 4.76
C VAL A 35 9.11 1.12 3.43
N ALA A 36 9.05 -0.21 3.31
CA ALA A 36 8.56 -0.86 2.09
C ALA A 36 7.11 -0.48 1.73
N ILE A 37 6.23 -0.36 2.73
CA ILE A 37 4.84 0.08 2.55
C ILE A 37 4.80 1.54 2.09
N ILE A 38 5.59 2.42 2.69
CA ILE A 38 5.65 3.83 2.29
C ILE A 38 6.16 3.97 0.86
N GLN A 39 7.20 3.22 0.50
CA GLN A 39 7.73 3.20 -0.88
C GLN A 39 6.68 2.71 -1.87
N HIS A 40 5.88 1.72 -1.50
CA HIS A 40 4.73 1.29 -2.30
C HIS A 40 3.71 2.42 -2.48
N ASP A 41 3.34 3.11 -1.40
CA ASP A 41 2.31 4.17 -1.42
C ASP A 41 2.71 5.36 -2.32
N ILE A 42 4.02 5.62 -2.47
CA ILE A 42 4.54 6.65 -3.40
C ILE A 42 4.84 6.11 -4.81
N GLY A 43 4.59 4.83 -5.08
CA GLY A 43 4.78 4.20 -6.39
C GLY A 43 6.19 3.67 -6.70
N ALA A 44 7.11 3.69 -5.74
CA ALA A 44 8.50 3.22 -5.87
C ALA A 44 8.57 1.68 -5.75
N GLN A 45 8.17 0.98 -6.81
CA GLN A 45 7.97 -0.47 -6.80
C GLN A 45 9.26 -1.27 -6.55
N GLN A 46 10.37 -0.90 -7.20
CA GLN A 46 11.63 -1.64 -7.07
C GLN A 46 12.21 -1.47 -5.65
N GLU A 47 12.11 -0.26 -5.12
CA GLU A 47 12.51 0.09 -3.76
C GLU A 47 11.67 -0.69 -2.75
N ALA A 48 10.35 -0.72 -2.93
CA ALA A 48 9.46 -1.48 -2.07
C ALA A 48 9.83 -2.98 -2.04
N GLU A 49 10.11 -3.61 -3.19
CA GLU A 49 10.55 -5.01 -3.26
C GLU A 49 11.87 -5.24 -2.51
N SER A 50 12.84 -4.34 -2.66
CA SER A 50 14.13 -4.39 -1.97
C SER A 50 13.96 -4.29 -0.44
N TRP A 51 13.14 -3.33 0.00
CA TRP A 51 12.85 -3.14 1.43
C TRP A 51 12.08 -4.30 2.05
N PHE A 52 11.11 -4.89 1.34
CA PHE A 52 10.44 -6.11 1.81
C PHE A 52 11.40 -7.30 1.90
N THR A 53 12.34 -7.43 0.96
CA THR A 53 13.37 -8.47 1.01
C THR A 53 14.25 -8.31 2.25
N THR A 54 14.66 -7.08 2.55
CA THR A 54 15.42 -6.74 3.77
C THR A 54 14.63 -7.05 5.03
N ALA A 55 13.36 -6.63 5.08
CA ALA A 55 12.46 -6.90 6.20
C ALA A 55 12.27 -8.40 6.45
N ALA A 56 12.12 -9.19 5.39
CA ALA A 56 11.92 -10.64 5.50
C ALA A 56 13.19 -11.35 6.02
N ARG A 57 14.37 -10.91 5.61
CA ARG A 57 15.66 -11.42 6.13
C ARG A 57 15.82 -11.10 7.61
N ALA A 58 15.56 -9.86 8.01
CA ALA A 58 15.59 -9.45 9.41
C ALA A 58 14.58 -10.24 10.25
N ALA A 59 13.33 -10.39 9.78
CA ALA A 59 12.32 -11.17 10.49
C ALA A 59 12.70 -12.66 10.64
N GLN A 60 13.38 -13.23 9.65
CA GLN A 60 13.88 -14.60 9.73
C GLN A 60 15.04 -14.71 10.74
N GLU A 61 15.95 -13.74 10.74
CA GLU A 61 17.10 -13.71 11.65
C GLU A 61 16.70 -13.48 13.11
N SER A 62 15.62 -12.75 13.37
CA SER A 62 15.10 -12.57 14.74
C SER A 62 14.47 -13.84 15.31
N GLY A 63 14.12 -14.82 14.47
CA GLY A 63 13.39 -16.01 14.85
C GLY A 63 11.89 -15.77 15.14
N ASP A 64 11.39 -14.54 14.99
CA ASP A 64 9.99 -14.23 15.21
C ASP A 64 9.13 -14.61 13.99
N ARG A 65 8.45 -15.76 14.12
CA ARG A 65 7.54 -16.28 13.09
C ARG A 65 6.36 -15.36 12.80
N HIS A 66 5.82 -14.66 13.80
CA HIS A 66 4.69 -13.74 13.58
C HIS A 66 5.14 -12.52 12.78
N MET A 67 6.31 -11.97 13.08
CA MET A 67 6.90 -10.88 12.30
C MET A 67 7.17 -11.31 10.86
N LEU A 68 7.76 -12.50 10.66
CA LEU A 68 8.01 -13.01 9.30
C LEU A 68 6.72 -13.23 8.51
N ALA A 69 5.68 -13.80 9.14
CA ALA A 69 4.38 -13.97 8.51
C ALA A 69 3.77 -12.63 8.12
N TRP A 70 3.85 -11.62 8.99
CA TRP A 70 3.36 -10.28 8.71
C TRP A 70 4.07 -9.63 7.51
N VAL A 71 5.41 -9.66 7.48
CA VAL A 71 6.20 -9.11 6.36
C VAL A 71 5.80 -9.80 5.05
N LEU A 72 5.72 -11.13 5.04
CA LEU A 72 5.37 -11.88 3.82
C LEU A 72 3.94 -11.61 3.36
N ALA A 73 2.99 -11.46 4.28
CA ALA A 73 1.60 -11.13 3.96
C ALA A 73 1.49 -9.72 3.36
N ARG A 74 2.17 -8.72 3.94
CA ARG A 74 2.23 -7.35 3.41
C ARG A 74 2.93 -7.31 2.05
N HIS A 75 4.00 -8.06 1.88
CA HIS A 75 4.71 -8.15 0.60
C HIS A 75 3.82 -8.74 -0.49
N ALA A 76 3.09 -9.83 -0.18
CA ALA A 76 2.13 -10.42 -1.10
C ALA A 76 1.00 -9.44 -1.48
N MET A 77 0.50 -8.70 -0.49
CA MET A 77 -0.54 -7.68 -0.69
C MET A 77 -0.10 -6.59 -1.68
N VAL A 78 1.11 -6.06 -1.49
CA VAL A 78 1.71 -5.04 -2.38
C VAL A 78 1.93 -5.61 -3.78
N GLY A 79 2.44 -6.83 -3.90
CA GLY A 79 2.65 -7.49 -5.20
C GLY A 79 1.38 -7.63 -6.03
N LEU A 80 0.21 -7.83 -5.39
CA LEU A 80 -1.06 -7.84 -6.11
C LEU A 80 -1.42 -6.49 -6.72
N ASN A 81 -1.13 -5.39 -6.04
CA ASN A 81 -1.46 -4.05 -6.51
C ASN A 81 -0.66 -3.69 -7.78
N TYR A 82 0.49 -4.33 -8.01
CA TYR A 82 1.31 -4.19 -9.21
C TYR A 82 1.05 -5.26 -10.29
N GLY A 83 -0.05 -6.02 -10.18
CA GLY A 83 -0.43 -6.98 -11.23
C GLY A 83 0.42 -8.24 -11.27
N ALA A 84 1.02 -8.67 -10.14
CA ALA A 84 1.81 -9.91 -10.06
C ALA A 84 1.11 -11.02 -9.24
N PRO A 85 -0.09 -11.51 -9.65
CA PRO A 85 -0.92 -12.40 -8.84
C PRO A 85 -0.27 -13.76 -8.53
N SER A 86 0.49 -14.34 -9.46
CA SER A 86 1.22 -15.61 -9.22
C SER A 86 2.27 -15.47 -8.12
N SER A 87 3.00 -14.35 -8.09
CA SER A 87 4.00 -14.08 -7.06
C SER A 87 3.33 -13.86 -5.70
N ALA A 88 2.23 -13.10 -5.70
CA ALA A 88 1.46 -12.85 -4.49
C ALA A 88 0.85 -14.12 -3.89
N ALA A 89 0.24 -14.99 -4.71
CA ALA A 89 -0.31 -16.27 -4.23
C ALA A 89 0.77 -17.12 -3.55
N ARG A 90 1.97 -17.23 -4.15
CA ARG A 90 3.09 -17.97 -3.54
C ARG A 90 3.55 -17.37 -2.21
N ARG A 91 3.67 -16.04 -2.13
CA ARG A 91 4.09 -15.34 -0.90
C ARG A 91 3.02 -15.44 0.19
N ALA A 92 1.74 -15.30 -0.17
CA ALA A 92 0.61 -15.43 0.74
C ALA A 92 0.53 -16.85 1.32
N ALA A 93 0.63 -17.89 0.47
CA ALA A 93 0.70 -19.27 0.92
C ALA A 93 1.90 -19.53 1.84
N ARG A 94 3.06 -18.91 1.57
CA ARG A 94 4.22 -18.97 2.46
C ARG A 94 3.94 -18.30 3.80
N ALA A 95 3.32 -17.12 3.79
CA ALA A 95 2.94 -16.40 5.01
C ALA A 95 2.00 -17.22 5.89
N GLN A 96 0.99 -17.88 5.31
CA GLN A 96 0.08 -18.78 6.03
C GLN A 96 0.85 -19.96 6.68
N ARG A 97 1.77 -20.60 5.93
CA ARG A 97 2.61 -21.69 6.51
C ARG A 97 3.48 -21.21 7.67
N VAL A 98 4.06 -20.01 7.56
CA VAL A 98 4.90 -19.45 8.63
C VAL A 98 4.06 -19.11 9.87
N ALA A 99 2.88 -18.51 9.68
CA ALA A 99 1.95 -18.18 10.75
C ALA A 99 1.47 -19.43 11.52
N GLY A 100 1.35 -20.58 10.83
CA GLY A 100 0.95 -21.84 11.44
C GLY A 100 -0.58 -21.95 11.58
N THR A 101 -1.03 -22.71 12.57
CA THR A 101 -2.45 -23.03 12.78
C THR A 101 -3.17 -22.03 13.68
N THR A 102 -2.44 -21.25 14.47
CA THR A 102 -3.03 -20.26 15.36
C THR A 102 -3.55 -19.05 14.56
N PRO A 103 -4.83 -18.68 14.72
CA PRO A 103 -5.37 -17.47 14.12
C PRO A 103 -4.53 -16.23 14.49
N SER A 104 -4.22 -15.42 13.49
CA SER A 104 -3.49 -14.16 13.68
C SER A 104 -3.83 -13.17 12.57
N ALA A 105 -3.63 -11.89 12.83
CA ALA A 105 -3.81 -10.83 11.83
C ALA A 105 -3.02 -11.10 10.54
N ALA A 106 -1.78 -11.59 10.66
CA ALA A 106 -0.94 -11.96 9.53
C ALA A 106 -1.51 -13.15 8.74
N ALA A 107 -2.01 -14.18 9.42
CA ALA A 107 -2.65 -15.33 8.77
C ALA A 107 -3.93 -14.93 8.03
N ALA A 108 -4.78 -14.11 8.65
CA ALA A 108 -6.02 -13.61 8.05
C ALA A 108 -5.73 -12.73 6.82
N LEU A 109 -4.78 -11.79 6.93
CA LEU A 109 -4.34 -10.99 5.80
C LEU A 109 -3.79 -11.87 4.67
N ALA A 110 -2.93 -12.83 4.98
CA ALA A 110 -2.36 -13.75 3.99
C ALA A 110 -3.46 -14.56 3.29
N SER A 111 -4.45 -15.06 4.04
CA SER A 111 -5.60 -15.80 3.49
C SER A 111 -6.41 -14.93 2.52
N ALA A 112 -6.72 -13.68 2.90
CA ALA A 112 -7.47 -12.75 2.08
C ALA A 112 -6.72 -12.36 0.79
N VAL A 113 -5.41 -12.10 0.90
CA VAL A 113 -4.54 -11.83 -0.25
C VAL A 113 -4.47 -13.04 -1.17
N ASN A 114 -4.38 -14.26 -0.61
CA ASN A 114 -4.38 -15.48 -1.41
C ASN A 114 -5.71 -15.66 -2.16
N ALA A 115 -6.85 -15.41 -1.50
CA ALA A 115 -8.17 -15.46 -2.14
C ALA A 115 -8.24 -14.53 -3.35
N ARG A 116 -7.80 -13.28 -3.19
CA ARG A 116 -7.76 -12.28 -4.28
C ARG A 116 -6.80 -12.71 -5.39
N ALA A 117 -5.63 -13.22 -5.04
CA ALA A 117 -4.63 -13.69 -6.00
C ALA A 117 -5.13 -14.87 -6.84
N LEU A 118 -5.73 -15.88 -6.20
CA LEU A 118 -6.29 -17.06 -6.88
C LEU A 118 -7.46 -16.66 -7.79
N ALA A 119 -8.30 -15.72 -7.34
CA ALA A 119 -9.38 -15.19 -8.17
C ALA A 119 -8.83 -14.48 -9.43
N SER A 120 -7.78 -13.67 -9.29
CA SER A 120 -7.10 -13.03 -10.44
C SER A 120 -6.47 -14.04 -11.40
N LEU A 121 -6.05 -15.21 -10.92
CA LEU A 121 -5.49 -16.29 -11.73
C LEU A 121 -6.56 -17.18 -12.38
N GLY A 122 -7.84 -16.96 -12.08
CA GLY A 122 -8.95 -17.77 -12.57
C GLY A 122 -9.20 -19.06 -11.78
N ASP A 123 -8.48 -19.32 -10.69
CA ASP A 123 -8.74 -20.44 -9.78
C ASP A 123 -9.93 -20.10 -8.87
N ARG A 124 -11.14 -20.27 -9.42
CA ARG A 124 -12.40 -19.94 -8.74
C ARG A 124 -12.63 -20.79 -7.48
N ASN A 125 -12.25 -22.07 -7.52
CA ASN A 125 -12.47 -22.98 -6.40
C ASN A 125 -11.49 -22.70 -5.27
N GLY A 126 -10.20 -22.51 -5.58
CA GLY A 126 -9.20 -22.14 -4.59
C GLY A 126 -9.50 -20.78 -3.95
N ALA A 127 -9.95 -19.81 -4.76
CA ALA A 127 -10.36 -18.50 -4.26
C ALA A 127 -11.53 -18.57 -3.29
N ARG A 128 -12.61 -19.32 -3.60
CA ARG A 128 -13.75 -19.48 -2.68
C ARG A 128 -13.36 -20.12 -1.36
N LYS A 129 -12.55 -21.19 -1.40
CA LYS A 129 -12.01 -21.82 -0.18
C LYS A 129 -11.19 -20.84 0.66
N ALA A 130 -10.36 -20.02 0.02
CA ALA A 130 -9.56 -19.02 0.72
C ALA A 130 -10.42 -17.88 1.30
N VAL A 131 -11.52 -17.51 0.64
CA VAL A 131 -12.51 -16.57 1.20
C VAL A 131 -13.15 -17.15 2.47
N GLU A 132 -13.66 -18.38 2.41
CA GLU A 132 -14.25 -19.08 3.56
C GLU A 132 -13.25 -19.16 4.73
N GLN A 133 -12.00 -19.56 4.44
CA GLN A 133 -10.94 -19.59 5.44
C GLN A 133 -10.69 -18.22 6.08
N THR A 134 -10.73 -17.14 5.28
CA THR A 134 -10.55 -15.77 5.78
C THR A 134 -11.69 -15.38 6.72
N GLN A 135 -12.93 -15.72 6.37
CA GLN A 135 -14.12 -15.47 7.20
C GLN A 135 -14.07 -16.24 8.52
N THR A 136 -13.69 -17.52 8.50
CA THR A 136 -13.50 -18.28 9.73
C THR A 136 -12.38 -17.72 10.61
N MET A 137 -11.29 -17.21 10.01
CA MET A 137 -10.20 -16.61 10.78
C MET A 137 -10.62 -15.33 11.48
N ILE A 138 -11.39 -14.44 10.82
CA ILE A 138 -11.78 -13.16 11.41
C ILE A 138 -12.66 -13.35 12.65
N GLU A 139 -13.53 -14.37 12.65
CA GLU A 139 -14.39 -14.73 13.79
C GLU A 139 -13.59 -15.18 15.03
N GLN A 140 -12.35 -15.62 14.84
CA GLN A 140 -11.47 -16.12 15.90
C GLN A 140 -10.43 -15.09 16.37
N LEU A 141 -10.35 -13.92 15.73
CA LEU A 141 -9.40 -12.88 16.12
C LEU A 141 -9.93 -12.05 17.29
N ASP A 142 -9.04 -11.70 18.21
CA ASP A 142 -9.32 -10.79 19.32
C ASP A 142 -9.14 -9.31 18.92
N GLY A 143 -9.48 -8.40 19.83
CA GLY A 143 -9.37 -6.96 19.60
C GLY A 143 -7.95 -6.46 19.31
N ILE A 144 -6.90 -7.17 19.73
CA ILE A 144 -5.51 -6.79 19.46
C ILE A 144 -5.15 -7.13 18.01
N ALA A 145 -5.53 -8.32 17.55
CA ALA A 145 -5.34 -8.73 16.16
C ALA A 145 -6.21 -7.94 15.18
N LEU A 146 -7.38 -7.47 15.62
CA LEU A 146 -8.31 -6.63 14.84
C LEU A 146 -8.02 -5.13 14.91
N ALA A 147 -7.05 -4.70 15.71
CA ALA A 147 -6.75 -3.28 15.88
C ALA A 147 -6.36 -2.61 14.56
N ASP A 148 -6.78 -1.36 14.39
CA ASP A 148 -6.41 -0.51 13.25
C ASP A 148 -4.99 0.03 13.42
N ASN A 149 -4.02 -0.88 13.30
CA ASN A 149 -2.61 -0.57 13.32
C ASN A 149 -1.86 -1.36 12.23
N TRP A 150 -0.55 -1.14 12.16
CA TRP A 150 0.31 -1.69 11.13
C TRP A 150 0.42 -3.21 11.13
N LEU A 151 0.29 -3.83 12.30
CA LEU A 151 0.37 -5.28 12.48
C LEU A 151 -1.01 -5.95 12.45
N GLY A 152 -2.07 -5.19 12.71
CA GLY A 152 -3.44 -5.66 12.78
C GLY A 152 -4.14 -5.82 11.44
N TYR A 153 -5.29 -6.48 11.52
CA TYR A 153 -6.17 -6.77 10.40
C TYR A 153 -7.59 -6.25 10.71
N PRO A 154 -7.81 -4.93 10.58
CA PRO A 154 -9.09 -4.31 10.91
C PRO A 154 -10.20 -4.72 9.94
N ALA A 155 -11.44 -4.69 10.42
CA ALA A 155 -12.63 -5.07 9.67
C ALA A 155 -12.76 -4.35 8.32
N GLN A 156 -12.40 -3.06 8.25
CA GLN A 156 -12.42 -2.31 6.98
C GLN A 156 -11.47 -2.93 5.94
N LYS A 157 -10.24 -3.27 6.36
CA LYS A 157 -9.24 -3.92 5.49
C LYS A 157 -9.73 -5.29 5.04
N HIS A 158 -10.40 -6.03 5.93
CA HIS A 158 -11.03 -7.29 5.60
C HIS A 158 -12.06 -7.16 4.47
N SER A 159 -13.03 -6.26 4.63
CA SER A 159 -14.08 -6.04 3.64
C SER A 159 -13.54 -5.52 2.29
N VAL A 160 -12.50 -4.69 2.29
CA VAL A 160 -11.83 -4.26 1.05
C VAL A 160 -11.22 -5.46 0.31
N HIS A 161 -10.56 -6.38 1.01
CA HIS A 161 -9.98 -7.56 0.36
C HIS A 161 -11.05 -8.52 -0.17
N LEU A 162 -12.10 -8.81 0.62
CA LEU A 162 -13.16 -9.73 0.21
C LEU A 162 -13.97 -9.17 -0.96
N SER A 163 -14.33 -7.88 -0.94
CA SER A 163 -15.06 -7.26 -2.05
C SER A 163 -14.32 -7.41 -3.40
N GLN A 164 -13.00 -7.25 -3.40
CA GLN A 164 -12.19 -7.39 -4.60
C GLN A 164 -12.10 -8.86 -5.05
N ALA A 165 -11.95 -9.81 -4.11
CA ALA A 165 -11.99 -11.23 -4.43
C ALA A 165 -13.34 -11.63 -5.04
N TYR A 166 -14.46 -11.21 -4.44
CA TYR A 166 -15.80 -11.46 -4.97
C TYR A 166 -16.03 -10.81 -6.33
N THR A 167 -15.52 -9.61 -6.56
CA THR A 167 -15.58 -8.94 -7.86
C THR A 167 -14.90 -9.78 -8.94
N LEU A 168 -13.68 -10.28 -8.68
CA LEU A 168 -12.94 -11.14 -9.60
C LEU A 168 -13.62 -12.50 -9.81
N LEU A 169 -14.35 -12.98 -8.80
CA LEU A 169 -15.20 -14.18 -8.91
C LEU A 169 -16.52 -13.91 -9.65
N GLY A 170 -16.87 -12.68 -9.97
CA GLY A 170 -18.16 -12.32 -10.55
C GLY A 170 -19.35 -12.43 -9.57
N ASP A 171 -19.08 -12.55 -8.27
CA ASP A 171 -20.08 -12.59 -7.21
C ASP A 171 -20.47 -11.16 -6.81
N THR A 172 -21.20 -10.49 -7.70
CA THR A 172 -21.49 -9.06 -7.58
C THR A 172 -22.31 -8.70 -6.35
N LYS A 173 -23.17 -9.63 -5.88
CA LYS A 173 -23.98 -9.44 -4.67
C LYS A 173 -23.07 -9.36 -3.44
N SER A 174 -22.21 -10.35 -3.25
CA SER A 174 -21.29 -10.39 -2.11
C SER A 174 -20.25 -9.26 -2.19
N ALA A 175 -19.79 -8.94 -3.40
CA ALA A 175 -18.87 -7.82 -3.62
C ALA A 175 -19.46 -6.48 -3.15
N ARG A 176 -20.72 -6.19 -3.45
CA ARG A 176 -21.40 -4.95 -3.02
C ARG A 176 -21.59 -4.91 -1.51
N ALA A 177 -22.02 -6.01 -0.90
CA ALA A 177 -22.19 -6.07 0.56
C ALA A 177 -20.88 -5.73 1.30
N GLU A 178 -19.75 -6.28 0.85
CA GLU A 178 -18.44 -5.98 1.43
C GLU A 178 -17.98 -4.53 1.13
N GLN A 179 -18.33 -3.97 -0.03
CA GLN A 179 -18.05 -2.56 -0.32
C GLN A 179 -18.83 -1.63 0.61
N GLU A 180 -20.11 -1.90 0.83
CA GLU A 180 -20.96 -1.16 1.75
C GLU A 180 -20.43 -1.26 3.20
N ALA A 181 -20.04 -2.45 3.64
CA ALA A 181 -19.42 -2.66 4.95
C ALA A 181 -18.11 -1.85 5.11
N ALA A 182 -17.25 -1.86 4.09
CA ALA A 182 -16.01 -1.06 4.11
C ALA A 182 -16.29 0.45 4.15
N LEU A 183 -17.29 0.93 3.40
CA LEU A 183 -17.68 2.35 3.38
C LEU A 183 -18.24 2.79 4.74
N ALA A 184 -19.11 1.99 5.36
CA ALA A 184 -19.66 2.28 6.69
C ALA A 184 -18.57 2.45 7.76
N LEU A 185 -17.43 1.77 7.60
CA LEU A 185 -16.27 1.87 8.49
C LEU A 185 -15.32 3.03 8.13
N THR A 186 -15.50 3.68 6.98
CA THR A 186 -14.67 4.82 6.53
C THR A 186 -15.09 6.14 7.16
N ASP A 187 -16.35 6.25 7.60
CA ASP A 187 -16.90 7.45 8.25
C ASP A 187 -16.47 7.59 9.73
N SER A 188 -15.83 6.57 10.29
CA SER A 188 -15.05 6.71 11.52
C SER A 188 -13.64 7.15 11.14
N PRO A 189 -13.10 8.27 11.69
CA PRO A 189 -11.76 8.73 11.35
C PRO A 189 -10.74 7.69 11.81
N SER A 190 -10.33 6.82 10.88
CA SER A 190 -9.12 6.03 11.05
C SER A 190 -7.98 7.03 11.26
N VAL A 191 -7.21 6.84 12.34
CA VAL A 191 -6.02 7.65 12.66
C VAL A 191 -4.96 7.54 11.55
N MET A 192 -5.15 6.58 10.65
CA MET A 192 -4.12 6.02 9.81
C MET A 192 -4.23 6.41 8.34
N THR A 193 -5.44 6.59 7.83
CA THR A 193 -5.69 7.06 6.46
C THR A 193 -6.37 8.41 6.53
N ARG A 194 -5.59 9.47 6.80
CA ARG A 194 -6.12 10.83 6.61
C ARG A 194 -6.24 11.08 5.10
N PRO A 195 -7.44 11.26 4.54
CA PRO A 195 -7.54 11.67 3.16
C PRO A 195 -6.86 13.04 3.03
N ARG A 196 -6.02 13.20 2.01
CA ARG A 196 -5.48 14.51 1.63
C ARG A 196 -6.69 15.44 1.42
N PRO A 197 -6.76 16.61 2.09
CA PRO A 197 -7.85 17.54 1.86
C PRO A 197 -7.87 17.88 0.36
N ARG A 198 -9.02 17.68 -0.28
CA ARG A 198 -9.23 18.14 -1.66
C ARG A 198 -8.95 19.65 -1.68
N PRO A 199 -8.19 20.17 -2.65
CA PRO A 199 -8.05 21.61 -2.79
C PRO A 199 -9.45 22.20 -2.91
N ARG A 200 -9.80 23.05 -1.95
CA ARG A 200 -11.06 23.77 -1.92
C ARG A 200 -11.12 24.55 -3.23
N ALA A 201 -12.09 24.25 -4.08
CA ALA A 201 -12.32 25.02 -5.29
C ALA A 201 -12.44 26.50 -4.88
N MET A 202 -11.54 27.32 -5.42
CA MET A 202 -11.64 28.78 -5.30
C MET A 202 -13.02 29.20 -5.82
N PRO A 203 -13.77 30.04 -5.09
CA PRO A 203 -15.04 30.54 -5.59
C PRO A 203 -14.77 31.27 -6.91
N ALA A 204 -15.42 30.84 -7.99
CA ALA A 204 -15.47 31.60 -9.21
C ALA A 204 -16.04 32.98 -8.87
N HIS A 205 -15.29 34.04 -9.19
CA HIS A 205 -15.78 35.41 -9.12
C HIS A 205 -17.11 35.47 -9.89
N ARG A 206 -18.21 35.72 -9.16
CA ARG A 206 -19.49 36.09 -9.75
C ARG A 206 -19.26 37.36 -10.55
N GLN A 207 -19.24 37.25 -11.88
CA GLN A 207 -19.40 38.39 -12.76
C GLN A 207 -20.79 38.98 -12.51
N GLY A 208 -20.84 40.24 -12.07
CA GLY A 208 -22.07 41.01 -11.96
C GLY A 208 -22.65 41.32 -13.36
N PRO A 209 -23.96 41.62 -13.44
CA PRO A 209 -24.68 41.74 -14.71
C PRO A 209 -24.29 43.02 -15.49
N PRO A 210 -24.46 43.03 -16.83
CA PRO A 210 -23.97 44.10 -17.69
C PRO A 210 -24.96 45.27 -17.73
N GLY A 211 -24.44 46.51 -17.70
CA GLY A 211 -25.26 47.71 -17.75
C GLY A 211 -24.51 48.98 -18.15
N ARG A 212 -24.48 49.23 -19.47
CA ARG A 212 -24.52 50.52 -20.20
C ARG A 212 -23.39 51.57 -20.01
N ASN A 213 -22.57 51.65 -21.06
CA ASN A 213 -22.12 52.81 -21.85
C ASN A 213 -21.68 54.10 -21.13
N GLY A 214 -20.44 54.52 -21.43
CA GLY A 214 -20.08 55.94 -21.42
C GLY A 214 -18.58 56.24 -21.54
N HIS A 215 -18.08 56.33 -22.77
CA HIS A 215 -16.97 57.19 -23.22
C HIS A 215 -15.52 56.92 -22.76
N GLY A 216 -14.59 56.95 -23.74
CA GLY A 216 -13.26 57.52 -23.49
C GLY A 216 -12.01 56.76 -23.95
N ASN A 217 -11.85 56.60 -25.27
CA ASN A 217 -10.60 56.84 -26.05
C ASN A 217 -9.29 56.03 -25.80
N ARG A 218 -8.88 55.35 -26.89
CA ARG A 218 -7.52 55.15 -27.51
C ARG A 218 -6.39 54.53 -26.66
N TYR A 219 -5.59 53.57 -27.15
CA TYR A 219 -4.93 53.39 -28.47
C TYR A 219 -4.85 51.87 -28.82
N MET A 220 -5.17 51.40 -30.04
CA MET A 220 -4.27 51.12 -31.20
C MET A 220 -2.95 50.41 -30.79
N GLU A 221 -2.45 49.29 -31.32
CA GLU A 221 -2.65 48.40 -32.48
C GLU A 221 -1.88 47.08 -32.14
N GLN A 222 -2.41 45.86 -32.31
CA GLN A 222 -2.17 44.91 -33.43
C GLN A 222 -0.69 44.62 -33.81
N PRO A 223 -0.34 43.46 -34.44
CA PRO A 223 -0.76 42.06 -34.23
C PRO A 223 0.43 41.05 -34.44
N PRO A 224 0.22 39.72 -34.53
CA PRO A 224 1.24 38.67 -34.40
C PRO A 224 1.60 37.94 -35.71
N GLY A 225 2.60 37.06 -35.66
CA GLY A 225 2.96 36.07 -36.69
C GLY A 225 4.38 35.58 -36.41
N GLY A 226 4.79 34.33 -36.56
CA GLY A 226 4.30 33.14 -37.26
C GLY A 226 5.56 32.30 -37.50
N LEU A 227 5.48 30.97 -37.36
CA LEU A 227 6.58 30.02 -37.62
C LEU A 227 7.14 30.16 -39.06
N PRO A 228 8.37 29.66 -39.34
CA PRO A 228 8.41 28.36 -40.03
C PRO A 228 9.62 27.44 -39.74
N ASP A 229 9.29 26.15 -39.84
CA ASP A 229 9.94 24.98 -40.45
C ASP A 229 11.44 24.94 -40.89
N ARG A 230 12.06 23.80 -40.50
CA ARG A 230 12.92 22.84 -41.26
C ARG A 230 14.42 23.06 -41.58
N ALA A 231 15.06 21.87 -41.60
CA ALA A 231 16.37 21.45 -42.13
C ALA A 231 17.58 21.86 -41.27
N GLY A 232 18.62 21.06 -41.03
CA GLY A 232 19.11 19.78 -41.55
C GLY A 232 20.60 19.67 -41.16
N ALA A 233 21.19 18.49 -41.27
CA ALA A 233 22.63 18.18 -41.22
C ALA A 233 23.30 17.88 -39.85
N ASP A 234 23.50 16.59 -39.59
CA ASP A 234 24.78 15.96 -39.20
C ASP A 234 25.67 15.88 -40.50
N PRO A 235 27.03 15.85 -40.53
CA PRO A 235 27.92 15.14 -39.60
C PRO A 235 29.34 15.71 -39.28
N GLY A 236 29.95 15.19 -38.21
CA GLY A 236 31.32 14.68 -38.27
C GLY A 236 32.47 15.45 -37.57
N ARG A 237 33.34 14.63 -36.94
CA ARG A 237 34.74 14.84 -36.46
C ARG A 237 34.92 15.67 -35.18
N SER A 238 35.93 15.48 -34.33
CA SER A 238 36.93 14.45 -33.95
C SER A 238 37.90 15.22 -33.06
N THR A 239 38.52 14.55 -32.06
CA THR A 239 39.71 14.99 -31.27
C THR A 239 39.49 16.25 -30.42
N THR A 240 39.69 16.26 -29.11
CA THR A 240 40.79 15.73 -28.29
C THR A 240 40.33 15.65 -26.84
#